data_AF-A0A2V8DHE5-F1
#
_entry.id   AF-A0A2V8DHE5-F1
#
_cell.length_a   1.000
_cell.length_b   1.000
_cell.length_c   1.000
_cell.angle_alpha   90.00
_cell.angle_beta   90.00
_cell.angle_gamma   90.00
#
_symmetry.space_group_name_H-M   'P 1'
#
loop_
_entity.id
_entity.type
_entity.pdbx_description
1 polymer ?
#
loop_
_entity_poly.entity_id
_entity_poly.type
_entity_poly.pdbx_seq_one_letter_code
_entity_poly.pdbx_strand_id
1 'polypeptide(L)'
;MVSILSDDPAAVVDDRVLTKTVQLEKKLLREILVDLVARGFLEVRVFWNCPKGYGIAKEASHVREFTDVIECSQCGEKHWLSEADLDARFIATDRLLSELHR
;
A
#
# COMPACT_ATOMS: atom_id res chain seq x y z
N MET A 1 26.97 -8.46 -8.02
CA MET A 1 25.89 -8.60 -7.03
C MET A 1 25.06 -7.34 -7.10
N VAL A 2 23.87 -7.39 -7.69
CA VAL A 2 22.97 -6.23 -7.75
C VAL A 2 22.11 -6.27 -6.49
N SER A 3 22.34 -5.32 -5.58
CA SER A 3 21.51 -5.07 -4.41
C SER A 3 20.18 -4.50 -4.89
N ILE A 4 19.10 -5.29 -4.81
CA ILE A 4 17.76 -4.88 -5.25
C ILE A 4 17.06 -4.01 -4.18
N LEU A 5 17.68 -3.82 -3.01
CA LEU A 5 17.02 -3.24 -1.84
C LEU A 5 17.57 -1.88 -1.39
N SER A 6 18.39 -1.21 -2.19
CA SER A 6 19.18 -0.08 -1.69
C SER A 6 18.63 1.34 -1.89
N ASP A 7 17.54 1.62 -2.62
CA ASP A 7 17.20 3.03 -2.91
C ASP A 7 15.69 3.40 -3.01
N ASP A 8 14.76 2.68 -2.36
CA ASP A 8 13.35 3.11 -2.39
C ASP A 8 12.69 3.18 -0.99
N PRO A 9 12.41 4.38 -0.45
CA PRO A 9 11.81 4.57 0.88
C PRO A 9 10.32 4.20 0.97
N ALA A 10 9.76 3.58 -0.06
CA ALA A 10 8.40 3.03 -0.05
C ALA A 10 8.44 1.60 -0.62
N ALA A 11 8.92 0.64 0.16
CA ALA A 11 8.81 -0.78 -0.15
C ALA A 11 7.33 -1.22 -0.06
N VAL A 12 6.55 -0.81 -1.05
CA VAL A 12 5.17 -1.21 -1.26
C VAL A 12 5.19 -2.66 -1.71
N VAL A 13 4.63 -3.54 -0.90
CA VAL A 13 4.43 -4.93 -1.29
C VAL A 13 3.21 -5.00 -2.22
N ASP A 14 3.46 -5.05 -3.53
CA ASP A 14 2.42 -5.26 -4.55
C ASP A 14 2.18 -6.77 -4.75
N ASP A 15 0.93 -7.21 -4.54
CA ASP A 15 0.48 -8.60 -4.73
C ASP A 15 0.81 -9.16 -6.12
N ARG A 16 0.93 -8.31 -7.15
CA ARG A 16 1.33 -8.67 -8.52
C ARG A 16 2.81 -9.04 -8.64
N VAL A 17 3.65 -8.47 -7.79
CA VAL A 17 5.10 -8.77 -7.72
C VAL A 17 5.32 -10.09 -6.98
N LEU A 18 4.57 -10.33 -5.89
CA LEU A 18 4.69 -11.57 -5.11
C LEU A 18 4.17 -12.80 -5.85
N THR A 19 3.07 -12.69 -6.60
CA THR A 19 2.58 -13.81 -7.43
C THR A 19 3.54 -14.21 -8.55
N LYS A 20 4.29 -13.27 -9.11
CA LYS A 20 5.30 -13.56 -10.16
C LYS A 20 6.60 -14.11 -9.61
N THR A 21 7.03 -13.64 -8.43
CA THR A 21 8.35 -13.98 -7.86
C THR A 21 8.30 -15.27 -7.05
N VAL A 22 7.17 -15.60 -6.41
CA VAL A 22 7.06 -16.73 -5.47
C VAL A 22 6.14 -17.87 -5.97
N GLN A 23 5.50 -17.71 -7.14
CA GLN A 23 4.53 -18.69 -7.69
C GLN A 23 3.49 -19.18 -6.65
N LEU A 24 3.10 -18.34 -5.70
CA LEU A 24 2.08 -18.67 -4.72
C LEU A 24 0.69 -18.51 -5.34
N GLU A 25 -0.22 -19.43 -5.01
CA GLU A 25 -1.63 -19.24 -5.33
C GLU A 25 -2.13 -17.95 -4.66
N LYS A 26 -2.89 -17.14 -5.41
CA LYS A 26 -3.41 -15.84 -4.94
C LYS A 26 -4.13 -15.92 -3.59
N LYS A 27 -4.84 -17.03 -3.35
CA LYS A 27 -5.55 -17.27 -2.08
C LYS A 27 -4.57 -17.41 -0.92
N LEU A 28 -3.53 -18.23 -1.09
CA LEU A 28 -2.50 -18.45 -0.08
C LEU A 28 -1.69 -17.18 0.19
N LEU A 29 -1.36 -16.41 -0.85
CA LEU A 29 -0.69 -15.12 -0.69
C LEU A 29 -1.52 -14.15 0.17
N ARG A 30 -2.83 -14.06 -0.10
CA ARG A 30 -3.74 -13.22 0.68
C ARG A 30 -3.81 -13.67 2.14
N GLU A 31 -3.87 -14.96 2.41
CA GLU A 31 -3.86 -15.51 3.77
C GLU A 31 -2.57 -15.15 4.52
N ILE A 32 -1.41 -15.25 3.86
CA ILE A 32 -0.11 -14.84 4.42
C ILE A 32 -0.10 -13.35 4.76
N LEU A 33 -0.55 -12.49 3.85
CA LEU A 33 -0.58 -11.05 4.08
C LEU A 33 -1.49 -10.67 5.26
N VAL A 34 -2.66 -11.32 5.36
CA VAL A 34 -3.56 -11.12 6.50
C VAL A 34 -2.93 -11.57 7.81
N ASP A 35 -2.23 -12.71 7.84
CA ASP A 35 -1.53 -13.20 9.04
C ASP A 35 -0.39 -12.27 9.44
N LEU A 36 0.38 -11.75 8.47
CA LEU A 36 1.45 -10.79 8.72
C LEU A 36 0.92 -9.46 9.28
N VAL A 37 -0.25 -9.01 8.83
CA VAL A 37 -0.94 -7.84 9.43
C VAL A 37 -1.41 -8.16 10.85
N ALA A 38 -2.04 -9.32 11.08
CA ALA A 38 -2.51 -9.72 12.40
C ALA A 38 -1.38 -9.85 13.43
N ARG A 39 -0.18 -10.23 12.98
CA ARG A 39 1.04 -10.28 13.79
C ARG A 39 1.75 -8.94 13.94
N GLY A 40 1.27 -7.88 13.28
CA GLY A 40 1.86 -6.55 13.33
C GLY A 40 3.21 -6.45 12.64
N PHE A 41 3.47 -7.29 11.63
CA PHE A 41 4.64 -7.16 10.74
C PHE A 41 4.35 -6.22 9.58
N LEU A 42 3.11 -6.24 9.09
CA LEU A 42 2.61 -5.33 8.07
C LEU A 42 1.50 -4.46 8.64
N GLU A 43 1.38 -3.25 8.13
CA GLU A 43 0.19 -2.41 8.29
C GLU A 43 -0.48 -2.18 6.94
N VAL A 44 -1.80 -2.01 6.93
CA VAL A 44 -2.54 -1.65 5.72
C VAL A 44 -2.76 -0.15 5.73
N ARG A 45 -2.37 0.51 4.63
CA ARG A 45 -2.67 1.91 4.36
C ARG A 45 -3.51 2.02 3.10
N VAL A 46 -4.41 2.99 3.10
CA VAL A 46 -5.26 3.32 1.96
C VAL A 46 -4.78 4.65 1.38
N PHE A 47 -4.55 4.64 0.08
CA PHE A 47 -4.09 5.78 -0.69
C PHE A 47 -5.18 6.20 -1.64
N TRP A 48 -5.47 7.50 -1.68
CA TRP A 48 -6.34 8.09 -2.68
C TRP A 48 -5.49 8.73 -3.77
N ASN A 49 -5.66 8.23 -4.99
CA ASN A 49 -5.00 8.73 -6.19
C ASN A 49 -5.81 9.87 -6.79
N CYS A 50 -5.12 10.88 -7.32
CA CYS A 50 -5.77 11.96 -8.03
C CYS A 50 -6.44 11.42 -9.31
N PRO A 51 -7.75 11.65 -9.54
CA PRO A 51 -8.45 11.17 -10.73
C PRO A 51 -7.90 11.73 -12.05
N LYS A 52 -7.15 12.84 -11.98
CA LYS A 52 -6.45 13.43 -13.14
C LYS A 52 -5.08 12.81 -13.43
N GLY A 53 -4.65 11.81 -12.67
CA GLY A 53 -3.40 11.08 -12.92
C GLY A 53 -2.15 11.73 -12.32
N TYR A 54 -2.28 12.64 -11.34
CA TYR A 54 -1.14 13.25 -10.64
C TYR A 54 -0.53 12.35 -9.53
N GLY A 55 -0.95 11.09 -9.46
CA GLY A 55 -0.47 10.12 -8.46
C GLY A 55 -1.19 10.24 -7.12
N ILE A 56 -0.53 9.78 -6.06
CA ILE A 56 -1.08 9.73 -4.70
C ILE A 56 -1.21 11.15 -4.15
N ALA A 57 -2.42 11.53 -3.76
CA ALA A 57 -2.71 12.85 -3.20
C ALA A 57 -3.04 12.82 -1.71
N LYS A 58 -3.53 11.68 -1.20
CA LYS A 58 -3.86 11.52 0.22
C LYS A 58 -3.66 10.09 0.70
N GLU A 59 -3.33 9.94 1.97
CA GLU A 59 -3.17 8.66 2.67
C GLU A 59 -4.05 8.64 3.91
N ALA A 60 -4.59 7.47 4.25
CA ALA A 60 -5.35 7.21 5.46
C ALA A 60 -5.14 5.78 5.96
N SER A 61 -5.45 5.54 7.23
CA SER A 61 -5.41 4.17 7.78
C SER A 61 -6.63 3.36 7.39
N HIS A 62 -7.77 4.02 7.16
CA HIS A 62 -9.03 3.39 6.79
C HIS A 62 -9.77 4.21 5.73
N VAL A 63 -10.52 3.53 4.86
CA VAL A 63 -11.36 4.18 3.83
C VAL A 63 -12.34 5.19 4.43
N ARG A 64 -12.92 4.89 5.60
CA ARG A 64 -13.87 5.77 6.30
C ARG A 64 -13.31 7.12 6.77
N GLU A 65 -11.99 7.31 6.71
CA GLU A 65 -11.35 8.59 7.05
C GLU A 65 -11.36 9.57 5.87
N PHE A 66 -11.69 9.09 4.66
CA PHE A 66 -11.94 9.96 3.52
C PHE A 66 -13.33 10.59 3.60
N THR A 67 -13.42 11.86 3.22
CA THR A 67 -14.68 12.58 3.04
C THR A 67 -15.25 12.31 1.65
N ASP A 68 -16.56 12.43 1.48
CA ASP A 68 -17.25 12.24 0.19
C ASP A 68 -16.73 13.19 -0.90
N VAL A 69 -16.20 14.35 -0.51
CA VAL A 69 -15.51 15.29 -1.39
C VAL A 69 -14.10 15.52 -0.86
N ILE A 70 -13.10 15.35 -1.72
CA ILE A 70 -11.69 15.53 -1.43
C ILE A 70 -11.15 16.69 -2.25
N GLU A 71 -10.52 17.66 -1.59
CA GLU A 71 -9.73 18.68 -2.25
C GLU A 71 -8.32 18.14 -2.48
N CYS A 72 -7.93 17.99 -3.74
CA CYS A 72 -6.67 17.40 -4.14
C CYS A 72 -5.54 18.42 -4.03
N SER A 73 -4.55 18.14 -3.18
CA SER A 73 -3.35 18.95 -3.04
C SER A 73 -2.45 18.97 -4.30
N GLN A 74 -2.60 17.96 -5.17
CA GLN A 74 -1.77 17.82 -6.38
C GLN A 74 -2.33 18.61 -7.58
N CYS A 75 -3.62 18.45 -7.89
CA CYS A 75 -4.25 19.12 -9.04
C CYS A 75 -5.02 20.41 -8.67
N GLY A 76 -5.19 20.69 -7.37
CA GLY A 76 -5.88 21.89 -6.86
C GLY A 76 -7.41 21.88 -7.01
N GLU A 77 -8.00 20.76 -7.42
CA GLU A 77 -9.46 20.63 -7.64
C GLU A 77 -10.15 19.78 -6.58
N LYS A 78 -11.47 19.96 -6.46
CA LYS A 78 -12.33 19.13 -5.62
C LYS A 78 -12.90 17.98 -6.42
N HIS A 79 -12.78 16.78 -5.88
CA HIS A 79 -13.26 15.54 -6.48
C HIS A 79 -14.21 14.82 -5.53
N TRP A 80 -15.22 14.16 -6.09
CA TRP A 80 -15.98 13.19 -5.34
C TRP A 80 -15.13 11.95 -5.09
N LEU A 81 -15.19 11.43 -3.87
CA LEU A 81 -14.54 10.18 -3.54
C LEU A 81 -15.15 9.05 -4.38
N SER A 82 -14.28 8.30 -5.03
CA SER A 82 -14.62 7.12 -5.81
C SER A 82 -13.70 5.98 -5.37
N GLU A 83 -14.27 4.81 -5.15
CA GLU A 83 -13.51 3.61 -4.79
C GLU A 83 -12.51 3.21 -5.88
N ALA A 84 -12.75 3.59 -7.14
CA ALA A 84 -11.83 3.32 -8.24
C ALA A 84 -10.51 4.10 -8.14
N ASP A 85 -10.50 5.19 -7.37
CA ASP A 85 -9.31 6.02 -7.14
C ASP A 85 -8.56 5.60 -5.85
N LEU A 86 -9.08 4.61 -5.11
CA LEU A 86 -8.45 4.08 -3.91
C LEU A 86 -7.52 2.91 -4.23
N ASP A 87 -6.38 2.91 -3.57
CA ASP A 87 -5.37 1.84 -3.60
C ASP A 87 -5.05 1.42 -2.17
N ALA A 88 -5.00 0.12 -1.90
CA ALA A 88 -4.67 -0.41 -0.58
C ALA A 88 -3.31 -1.11 -0.65
N ARG A 89 -2.39 -0.73 0.24
CA ARG A 89 -1.03 -1.26 0.26
C ARG A 89 -0.68 -1.83 1.61
N PHE A 90 0.13 -2.88 1.60
CA PHE A 90 0.77 -3.42 2.79
C PHE A 90 2.14 -2.77 2.96
N ILE A 91 2.35 -2.10 4.10
CA ILE A 91 3.60 -1.42 4.44
C ILE A 91 4.30 -2.20 5.53
N ALA A 92 5.61 -2.41 5.36
CA ALA A 92 6.45 -3.02 6.38
C ALA A 92 6.54 -2.14 7.63
N THR A 93 6.30 -2.73 8.79
CA THR A 93 6.51 -2.05 10.07
C THR A 93 7.96 -2.21 10.54
N ASP A 94 8.39 -1.36 11.48
CA ASP A 94 9.71 -1.48 12.14
C ASP A 94 9.94 -2.86 12.77
N ARG A 95 8.87 -3.55 13.17
CA ARG A 95 8.94 -4.91 13.71
C ARG A 95 9.45 -5.90 12.65
N LEU A 96 8.93 -5.83 11.43
CA LEU A 96 9.38 -6.69 10.34
C LEU A 96 10.84 -6.41 10.01
N LEU A 97 11.21 -5.12 9.93
CA LEU A 97 12.59 -4.72 9.68
C LEU A 97 13.54 -5.21 10.78
N SER A 98 13.10 -5.23 12.03
CA SER A 98 13.89 -5.72 13.18
C SER A 98 14.14 -7.22 13.13
N GLU A 99 13.17 -8.03 12.69
CA GLU A 99 13.34 -9.48 12.54
C GLU A 99 14.24 -9.86 11.36
N LEU A 100 14.25 -9.07 10.28
CA LEU A 100 15.10 -9.33 9.11
C LEU A 100 16.60 -9.10 9.36
N HIS A 101 16.96 -8.31 10.38
CA HIS A 101 18.34 -7.99 10.73
C HIS A 101 18.93 -8.89 11.84
N ARG A 102 18.19 -9.91 12.28
CA ARG A 102 18.66 -10.94 13.22
C ARG A 102 19.28 -12.12 12.48
#